data_AF-A0A352CSK1-F1
#
_entry.id   AF-A0A352CSK1-F1
#
_cell.length_a   1.000
_cell.length_b   1.000
_cell.length_c   1.000
_cell.angle_alpha   90.00
_cell.angle_beta   90.00
_cell.angle_gamma   90.00
#
_symmetry.space_group_name_H-M   'P 1'
#
loop_
_entity.id
_entity.type
_entity.pdbx_description
1 polymer ?
#
loop_
_entity_poly.entity_id
_entity_poly.type
_entity_poly.pdbx_seq_one_letter_code
_entity_poly.pdbx_strand_id
1 'polypeptide(L)'
;PTPEQREYMYHRIREVRGYQGGKEIFLMDFQNDGEWVSGCIAGGKAYCHINPRGDVEPCVFIHYSSANIHDKSLLECLQQPLFKAYHQQQPFNENLLQPCPFLENPNKLRAMVEQTGAKSTDMLDPESVEHLTDKVEDYAKNWAPVAEKLWSSNHPDYKAHTSSHAE
;
A
#
# COMPACT_ATOMS: atom_id res chain seq x y z
N PRO A 1 12.09 -7.68 3.30
CA PRO A 1 13.38 -7.07 3.71
C PRO A 1 13.41 -6.98 5.23
N THR A 2 14.59 -6.97 5.86
CA THR A 2 14.68 -6.65 7.30
C THR A 2 14.37 -5.17 7.54
N PRO A 3 13.97 -4.76 8.76
CA PRO A 3 13.74 -3.35 9.07
C PRO A 3 14.96 -2.47 8.78
N GLU A 4 16.17 -2.96 9.06
CA GLU A 4 17.43 -2.22 8.81
C GLU A 4 17.67 -2.01 7.31
N GLN A 5 17.34 -3.01 6.49
CA GLN A 5 17.43 -2.88 5.02
C GLN A 5 16.42 -1.86 4.48
N ARG A 6 15.21 -1.81 5.05
CA ARG A 6 14.20 -0.83 4.65
C ARG A 6 14.57 0.58 5.12
N GLU A 7 15.06 0.74 6.35
CA GLU A 7 15.58 2.01 6.87
C GLU A 7 16.79 2.51 6.07
N TYR A 8 17.69 1.61 5.65
CA TYR A 8 18.76 1.95 4.73
C TYR A 8 18.22 2.55 3.43
N MET A 9 17.21 1.92 2.81
CA MET A 9 16.59 2.45 1.59
C MET A 9 15.89 3.79 1.81
N TYR A 10 15.21 3.96 2.95
CA TYR A 10 14.63 5.23 3.39
C TYR A 10 15.68 6.35 3.41
N HIS A 11 16.87 6.13 3.97
CA HIS A 11 17.92 7.15 3.96
C HIS A 11 18.55 7.31 2.57
N ARG A 12 18.84 6.19 1.91
CA ARG A 12 19.53 6.17 0.62
C ARG A 12 18.75 6.94 -0.44
N ILE A 13 17.42 6.74 -0.55
CA ILE A 13 16.59 7.44 -1.54
C ILE A 13 16.64 8.96 -1.34
N ARG A 14 16.62 9.43 -0.08
CA ARG A 14 16.71 10.85 0.26
C ARG A 14 18.09 11.45 -0.04
N GLU A 15 19.15 10.68 0.17
CA GLU A 15 20.52 11.07 -0.18
C GLU A 15 20.70 11.22 -1.70
N VAL A 16 20.16 10.27 -2.49
CA VAL A 16 20.33 10.28 -3.95
C VAL A 16 19.37 11.22 -4.67
N ARG A 17 18.30 11.69 -4.01
CA ARG A 17 17.48 12.79 -4.50
C ARG A 17 18.39 13.99 -4.67
N GLY A 18 18.53 14.46 -5.92
CA GLY A 18 19.52 15.44 -6.34
C GLY A 18 19.31 16.86 -5.80
N TYR A 19 18.84 17.05 -4.55
CA TYR A 19 18.66 18.33 -3.87
C TYR A 19 19.89 19.24 -3.98
N GLN A 20 21.08 18.64 -4.11
CA GLN A 20 22.36 19.36 -4.27
C GLN A 20 23.02 19.15 -5.64
N GLY A 21 22.55 18.18 -6.44
CA GLY A 21 23.22 17.72 -7.66
C GLY A 21 22.81 18.43 -8.95
N GLY A 22 21.82 19.33 -8.90
CA GLY A 22 21.37 20.16 -10.03
C GLY A 22 20.63 19.41 -11.16
N LYS A 23 20.47 18.08 -11.05
CA LYS A 23 19.65 17.28 -11.99
C LYS A 23 18.21 17.28 -11.52
N GLU A 24 17.28 17.62 -12.40
CA GLU A 24 15.83 17.64 -12.15
C GLU A 24 15.21 16.22 -12.11
N ILE A 25 15.83 15.31 -11.34
CA ILE A 25 15.37 13.92 -11.19
C ILE A 25 15.02 13.69 -9.72
N PHE A 26 13.74 13.48 -9.45
CA PHE A 26 13.24 13.11 -8.13
C PHE A 26 13.01 11.60 -8.08
N LEU A 27 13.89 10.89 -7.37
CA LEU A 27 13.78 9.45 -7.20
C LEU A 27 12.69 9.12 -6.18
N MET A 28 11.87 8.13 -6.48
CA MET A 28 10.71 7.71 -5.69
C MET A 28 10.82 6.24 -5.34
N ASP A 29 10.55 5.92 -4.07
CA ASP A 29 10.45 4.59 -3.53
C ASP A 29 8.99 4.28 -3.15
N PHE A 30 8.49 3.16 -3.68
CA PHE A 30 7.08 2.80 -3.60
C PHE A 30 6.58 2.58 -2.15
N GLN A 31 7.46 2.26 -1.19
CA GLN A 31 7.09 1.93 0.19
C GLN A 31 7.51 2.98 1.22
N ASN A 32 8.56 3.74 0.96
CA ASN A 32 9.15 4.69 1.91
C ASN A 32 8.72 6.14 1.67
N ASP A 33 8.09 6.44 0.53
CA ASP A 33 7.72 7.82 0.15
C ASP A 33 6.23 8.11 0.25
N GLY A 34 5.48 7.35 1.05
CA GLY A 34 4.10 7.68 1.36
C GLY A 34 3.95 9.11 1.88
N GLU A 35 4.95 9.66 2.58
CA GLU A 35 4.97 11.06 3.01
C GLU A 35 4.93 12.08 1.85
N TRP A 36 5.50 11.73 0.69
CA TRP A 36 5.57 12.61 -0.50
C TRP A 36 4.36 12.48 -1.41
N VAL A 37 3.63 11.37 -1.34
CA VAL A 37 2.46 11.07 -2.20
C VAL A 37 1.15 10.87 -1.43
N SER A 38 1.15 11.25 -0.16
CA SER A 38 0.00 11.15 0.75
C SER A 38 -0.51 9.70 0.91
N GLY A 39 0.40 8.77 1.20
CA GLY A 39 0.13 7.36 1.47
C GLY A 39 0.09 6.48 0.22
N CYS A 40 -0.68 5.40 0.25
CA CYS A 40 -0.85 4.54 -0.92
C CYS A 40 -1.48 5.31 -2.10
N ILE A 41 -1.08 4.95 -3.32
CA ILE A 41 -1.60 5.53 -4.57
C ILE A 41 -2.42 4.52 -5.41
N ALA A 42 -2.59 3.30 -4.89
CA ALA A 42 -3.35 2.21 -5.49
C ALA A 42 -4.88 2.43 -5.42
N GLY A 43 -5.62 1.51 -6.02
CA GLY A 43 -7.08 1.49 -5.97
C GLY A 43 -7.73 2.60 -6.80
N GLY A 44 -7.05 3.02 -7.89
CA GLY A 44 -7.54 4.07 -8.77
C GLY A 44 -7.31 5.50 -8.28
N LYS A 45 -6.61 5.72 -7.15
CA LYS A 45 -6.23 7.07 -6.69
C LYS A 45 -5.29 7.76 -7.68
N ALA A 46 -4.19 7.10 -8.03
CA ALA A 46 -3.29 7.57 -9.09
C ALA A 46 -2.97 6.47 -10.11
N TYR A 47 -3.12 5.19 -9.74
CA TYR A 47 -2.96 4.08 -10.67
C TYR A 47 -3.86 2.90 -10.32
N CYS A 48 -4.02 2.02 -11.32
CA CYS A 48 -4.51 0.66 -11.17
C CYS A 48 -3.67 -0.25 -12.07
N HIS A 49 -3.78 -1.55 -11.88
CA HIS A 49 -3.12 -2.56 -12.71
C HIS A 49 -4.18 -3.26 -13.55
N ILE A 50 -3.91 -3.47 -14.85
CA ILE A 50 -4.73 -4.31 -15.71
C ILE A 50 -3.87 -5.49 -16.13
N ASN A 51 -4.21 -6.68 -15.66
CA ASN A 51 -3.44 -7.89 -15.94
C ASN A 51 -3.66 -8.39 -17.39
N PRO A 52 -2.87 -9.35 -17.89
CA PRO A 52 -3.04 -9.88 -19.26
C PRO A 52 -4.39 -10.54 -19.58
N ARG A 53 -5.19 -10.93 -18.58
CA ARG A 53 -6.56 -11.43 -18.74
C ARG A 53 -7.61 -10.31 -18.78
N GLY A 54 -7.19 -9.07 -18.54
CA GLY A 54 -8.05 -7.90 -18.51
C GLY A 54 -8.64 -7.57 -17.14
N ASP A 55 -8.28 -8.29 -16.08
CA ASP A 55 -8.78 -7.97 -14.74
C ASP A 55 -8.17 -6.65 -14.25
N VAL A 56 -9.03 -5.75 -13.76
CA VAL A 56 -8.62 -4.42 -13.29
C VAL A 56 -8.42 -4.47 -11.79
N GLU A 57 -7.17 -4.52 -11.36
CA GLU A 57 -6.70 -4.75 -9.99
C GLU A 57 -6.24 -3.44 -9.34
N PRO A 58 -6.34 -3.29 -8.01
CA PRO A 58 -5.99 -2.04 -7.34
C PRO A 58 -4.48 -1.74 -7.40
N CYS A 59 -3.64 -2.78 -7.42
CA CYS A 59 -2.18 -2.70 -7.31
C CYS A 59 -1.56 -3.90 -8.03
N VAL A 60 -0.36 -3.72 -8.60
CA VAL A 60 0.39 -4.80 -9.27
C VAL A 60 0.82 -5.93 -8.32
N PHE A 61 0.76 -5.70 -7.00
CA PHE A 61 1.07 -6.68 -5.96
C PHE A 61 -0.18 -7.24 -5.25
N ILE A 62 -1.38 -6.86 -5.69
CA ILE A 62 -2.66 -7.22 -5.03
C ILE A 62 -3.63 -7.67 -6.11
N HIS A 63 -3.54 -8.95 -6.48
CA HIS A 63 -4.31 -9.57 -7.55
C HIS A 63 -5.72 -9.97 -7.08
N TYR A 64 -6.56 -8.97 -6.79
CA TYR A 64 -7.98 -9.18 -6.54
C TYR A 64 -8.81 -8.20 -7.37
N SER A 65 -9.87 -8.70 -8.00
CA SER A 65 -10.79 -7.85 -8.77
C SER A 65 -12.20 -8.44 -8.84
N SER A 66 -13.12 -7.57 -9.25
CA SER A 66 -14.50 -7.92 -9.66
C SER A 66 -14.87 -7.27 -11.02
N ALA A 67 -13.88 -6.73 -11.72
CA ALA A 67 -14.08 -6.02 -12.97
C ALA A 67 -13.03 -6.44 -14.01
N ASN A 68 -13.50 -6.78 -15.19
CA ASN A 68 -12.66 -7.12 -16.33
C ASN A 68 -12.95 -6.13 -17.48
N ILE A 69 -11.91 -5.60 -18.09
CA ILE A 69 -11.98 -4.59 -19.16
C ILE A 69 -12.58 -5.14 -20.47
N HIS A 70 -12.66 -6.46 -20.62
CA HIS A 70 -13.34 -7.09 -21.75
C HIS A 70 -14.88 -7.04 -21.62
N ASP A 71 -15.39 -6.96 -20.39
CA ASP A 71 -16.83 -6.99 -20.11
C ASP A 71 -17.42 -5.61 -19.79
N LYS A 72 -16.58 -4.68 -19.33
CA LYS A 72 -16.96 -3.37 -18.80
C LYS A 72 -16.09 -2.29 -19.42
N SER A 73 -16.62 -1.06 -19.53
CA SER A 73 -15.78 0.10 -19.86
C SER A 73 -14.77 0.39 -18.74
N LEU A 74 -13.67 1.07 -19.08
CA LEU A 74 -12.67 1.46 -18.08
C LEU A 74 -13.29 2.26 -16.92
N LEU A 75 -14.25 3.15 -17.21
CA LEU A 75 -14.95 3.92 -16.20
C LEU A 75 -15.72 3.02 -15.22
N GLU A 76 -16.43 2.01 -15.72
CA GLU A 76 -17.15 1.04 -14.88
C GLU A 76 -16.18 0.19 -14.06
N CYS A 77 -15.03 -0.21 -14.62
CA CYS A 77 -13.97 -0.90 -13.89
C CYS A 77 -13.40 -0.06 -12.74
N LEU A 78 -13.16 1.24 -12.97
CA LEU A 78 -12.68 2.16 -11.93
C LEU A 78 -13.72 2.40 -10.82
N GLN A 79 -15.00 2.17 -11.10
CA GLN A 79 -16.10 2.28 -10.13
C GLN A 79 -16.38 0.98 -9.36
N GLN A 80 -15.56 -0.07 -9.53
CA GLN A 80 -15.76 -1.34 -8.85
C GLN A 80 -15.75 -1.20 -7.32
N PRO A 81 -16.47 -2.07 -6.58
CA PRO A 81 -16.58 -1.97 -5.12
C PRO A 81 -15.24 -1.93 -4.39
N LEU A 82 -14.25 -2.71 -4.83
CA LEU A 82 -12.91 -2.73 -4.24
C LEU A 82 -12.23 -1.36 -4.29
N PHE A 83 -12.34 -0.62 -5.40
CA PHE A 83 -11.69 0.69 -5.52
C PHE A 83 -12.38 1.74 -4.65
N LYS A 84 -13.71 1.65 -4.51
CA LYS A 84 -14.46 2.48 -3.57
C LYS A 84 -14.06 2.22 -2.11
N ALA A 85 -13.85 0.95 -1.74
CA ALA A 85 -13.36 0.58 -0.42
C ALA A 85 -11.94 1.13 -0.15
N TYR A 86 -11.05 1.06 -1.15
CA TYR A 86 -9.72 1.69 -1.08
C TYR A 86 -9.83 3.20 -0.84
N HIS A 87 -10.69 3.90 -1.59
CA HIS A 87 -10.85 5.34 -1.45
C HIS A 87 -11.35 5.74 -0.05
N GLN A 88 -12.28 4.97 0.53
CA GLN A 88 -12.82 5.23 1.87
C GLN A 88 -11.82 5.00 3.00
N GLN A 89 -10.89 4.06 2.82
CA GLN A 89 -9.93 3.69 3.86
C GLN A 89 -8.59 4.41 3.76
N GLN A 90 -8.37 5.22 2.72
CA GLN A 90 -7.15 6.02 2.59
C GLN A 90 -7.22 7.29 3.47
N PRO A 91 -6.13 7.64 4.17
CA PRO A 91 -4.88 6.88 4.29
C PRO A 91 -5.04 5.62 5.17
N PHE A 92 -4.38 4.53 4.77
CA PHE A 92 -4.47 3.26 5.50
C PHE A 92 -3.75 3.28 6.85
N ASN A 93 -2.84 4.22 7.06
CA ASN A 93 -2.17 4.46 8.33
C ASN A 93 -1.86 5.96 8.43
N GLU A 94 -1.88 6.51 9.64
CA GLU A 94 -1.50 7.91 9.84
C GLU A 94 0.01 8.12 9.74
N ASN A 95 0.79 7.09 10.08
CA ASN A 95 2.22 7.05 9.79
C ASN A 95 2.39 6.63 8.32
N LEU A 96 2.73 7.60 7.46
CA LEU A 96 2.81 7.36 6.00
C LEU A 96 4.07 6.58 5.58
N LEU A 97 4.93 6.17 6.52
CA LEU A 97 5.94 5.11 6.31
C LEU A 97 5.36 3.71 6.43
N GLN A 98 4.05 3.59 6.71
CA GLN A 98 3.27 2.36 6.71
C GLN A 98 2.08 2.45 5.75
N PRO A 99 2.27 2.82 4.47
CA PRO A 99 1.18 3.22 3.59
C PRO A 99 0.41 2.04 3.00
N CYS A 100 0.98 0.84 2.91
CA CYS A 100 0.46 -0.24 2.10
C CYS A 100 -0.69 -0.97 2.82
N PRO A 101 -1.86 -1.16 2.18
CA PRO A 101 -2.94 -1.96 2.75
C PRO A 101 -2.61 -3.45 2.79
N PHE A 102 -1.65 -3.91 1.99
CA PHE A 102 -1.17 -5.29 2.03
C PHE A 102 -0.09 -5.47 3.10
N LEU A 103 1.02 -4.73 2.98
CA LEU A 103 2.23 -5.04 3.76
C LEU A 103 2.14 -4.60 5.23
N GLU A 104 1.79 -3.33 5.49
CA GLU A 104 1.78 -2.81 6.87
C GLU A 104 0.40 -2.80 7.51
N ASN A 105 -0.67 -2.85 6.71
CA ASN A 105 -2.04 -2.83 7.21
C ASN A 105 -2.85 -4.05 6.70
N PRO A 106 -2.34 -5.29 6.80
CA PRO A 106 -2.94 -6.47 6.16
C PRO A 106 -4.43 -6.68 6.47
N ASN A 107 -4.85 -6.38 7.71
CA ASN A 107 -6.26 -6.47 8.12
C ASN A 107 -7.18 -5.55 7.31
N LYS A 108 -6.69 -4.39 6.85
CA LYS A 108 -7.45 -3.48 5.99
C LYS A 108 -7.68 -4.08 4.62
N LEU A 109 -6.65 -4.69 4.00
CA LEU A 109 -6.83 -5.39 2.72
C LEU A 109 -7.82 -6.55 2.86
N ARG A 110 -7.65 -7.39 3.90
CA ARG A 110 -8.55 -8.52 4.20
C ARG A 110 -10.00 -8.06 4.26
N ALA A 111 -10.29 -7.07 5.11
CA ALA A 111 -11.64 -6.52 5.26
C ALA A 111 -12.20 -5.96 3.95
N MET A 112 -11.40 -5.23 3.16
CA MET A 112 -11.85 -4.67 1.89
C MET A 112 -12.18 -5.75 0.86
N VAL A 113 -11.36 -6.81 0.74
CA VAL A 113 -11.61 -7.90 -0.21
C VAL A 113 -12.85 -8.70 0.19
N GLU A 114 -12.98 -9.05 1.48
CA GLU A 114 -14.15 -9.76 2.01
C GLU A 114 -15.44 -8.97 1.83
N GLN A 115 -15.44 -7.68 2.21
CA GLN A 115 -16.60 -6.78 2.10
C GLN A 115 -17.08 -6.65 0.65
N THR A 116 -16.15 -6.65 -0.31
CA THR A 116 -16.46 -6.37 -1.71
C THR A 116 -16.70 -7.62 -2.53
N GLY A 117 -16.35 -8.80 -1.99
CA GLY A 117 -16.45 -10.07 -2.69
C GLY A 117 -15.47 -10.21 -3.85
N ALA A 118 -14.45 -9.35 -3.94
CA ALA A 118 -13.42 -9.42 -4.97
C ALA A 118 -12.73 -10.80 -4.95
N LYS A 119 -12.40 -11.33 -6.12
CA LYS A 119 -11.82 -12.67 -6.27
C LYS A 119 -10.36 -12.56 -6.66
N SER A 120 -9.58 -13.55 -6.23
CA SER A 120 -8.18 -13.66 -6.66
C SER A 120 -8.12 -13.75 -8.18
N THR A 121 -7.30 -12.90 -8.77
CA THR A 121 -7.06 -12.83 -10.22
C THR A 121 -5.64 -13.28 -10.58
N ASP A 122 -4.86 -13.74 -9.59
CA ASP A 122 -3.58 -14.39 -9.85
C ASP A 122 -3.80 -15.60 -10.78
N MET A 123 -2.99 -15.66 -11.84
CA MET A 123 -3.15 -16.66 -12.90
C MET A 123 -2.37 -17.94 -12.62
N LEU A 124 -1.38 -17.88 -11.74
CA LEU A 124 -0.45 -18.97 -11.46
C LEU A 124 -0.71 -19.59 -10.10
N ASP A 125 -0.93 -18.76 -9.08
CA ASP A 125 -1.11 -19.21 -7.70
C ASP A 125 -2.28 -18.47 -7.03
N PRO A 126 -3.55 -18.82 -7.39
CA PRO A 126 -4.71 -18.17 -6.79
C PRO A 126 -4.79 -18.47 -5.31
N GLU A 127 -4.66 -17.44 -4.48
CA GLU A 127 -4.77 -17.56 -3.03
C GLU A 127 -5.86 -16.69 -2.41
N SER A 128 -6.36 -17.11 -1.25
CA SER A 128 -7.31 -16.32 -0.46
C SER A 128 -6.62 -15.10 0.13
N VAL A 129 -7.39 -14.06 0.45
CA VAL A 129 -6.81 -12.82 1.01
C VAL A 129 -6.23 -13.06 2.39
N GLU A 130 -6.78 -14.00 3.15
CA GLU A 130 -6.28 -14.43 4.47
C GLU A 130 -4.89 -15.04 4.33
N HIS A 131 -4.72 -16.03 3.44
CA HIS A 131 -3.42 -16.67 3.22
C HIS A 131 -2.36 -15.68 2.73
N LEU A 132 -2.72 -14.75 1.83
CA LEU A 132 -1.81 -13.70 1.37
C LEU A 132 -1.38 -12.79 2.53
N THR A 133 -2.33 -12.33 3.34
CA THR A 133 -2.09 -11.35 4.41
C THR A 133 -1.36 -11.96 5.61
N ASP A 134 -1.52 -13.25 5.88
CA ASP A 134 -0.80 -13.96 6.95
C ASP A 134 0.73 -13.95 6.69
N LYS A 135 1.16 -13.97 5.43
CA LYS A 135 2.59 -13.97 5.04
C LYS A 135 3.34 -12.70 5.44
N VAL A 136 2.63 -11.61 5.73
CA VAL A 136 3.22 -10.28 5.99
C VAL A 136 2.99 -9.78 7.41
N GLU A 137 2.38 -10.58 8.28
CA GLU A 137 2.17 -10.17 9.68
C GLU A 137 3.47 -9.85 10.40
N ASP A 138 4.45 -10.74 10.33
CA ASP A 138 5.75 -10.53 10.99
C ASP A 138 6.51 -9.38 10.35
N TYR A 139 6.34 -9.16 9.05
CA TYR A 139 6.90 -8.00 8.36
C TYR A 139 6.33 -6.69 8.93
N ALA A 140 5.01 -6.59 9.05
CA ALA A 140 4.33 -5.41 9.61
C ALA A 140 4.75 -5.17 11.06
N LYS A 141 4.72 -6.21 11.90
CA LYS A 141 5.09 -6.15 13.34
C LYS A 141 6.52 -5.65 13.53
N ASN A 142 7.47 -6.14 12.72
CA ASN A 142 8.88 -5.75 12.83
C ASN A 142 9.17 -4.36 12.28
N TRP A 143 8.42 -3.89 11.27
CA TRP A 143 8.62 -2.55 10.70
C TRP A 143 7.99 -1.43 11.54
N ALA A 144 6.82 -1.67 12.13
CA ALA A 144 6.07 -0.68 12.90
C ALA A 144 6.91 0.15 13.92
N PRO A 145 7.75 -0.44 14.79
CA PRO A 145 8.55 0.36 15.74
C PRO A 145 9.62 1.22 15.05
N VAL A 146 10.19 0.76 13.94
CA VAL A 146 11.18 1.54 13.17
C VAL A 146 10.51 2.70 12.45
N ALA A 147 9.36 2.44 11.81
CA ALA A 147 8.55 3.47 11.18
C ALA A 147 8.11 4.55 12.17
N GLU A 148 7.71 4.16 13.38
CA GLU A 148 7.30 5.09 14.44
C GLU A 148 8.44 5.98 14.90
N LYS A 149 9.61 5.40 15.15
CA LYS A 149 10.83 6.15 15.49
C LYS A 149 11.21 7.15 14.39
N LEU A 150 11.20 6.73 13.13
CA LEU A 150 11.54 7.60 12.00
C LEU A 150 10.51 8.72 11.81
N TRP A 151 9.22 8.39 11.93
CA TRP A 151 8.12 9.33 11.73
C TRP A 151 8.11 10.41 12.80
N SER A 152 8.13 10.02 14.08
CA SER A 152 8.18 10.96 15.21
C SER A 152 9.42 11.87 15.19
N SER A 153 10.56 11.37 14.70
CA SER A 153 11.79 12.17 14.57
C SER A 153 11.69 13.27 13.52
N ASN A 154 10.97 13.03 12.42
CA ASN A 154 10.85 13.98 11.30
C ASN A 154 9.57 14.84 11.36
N HIS A 155 8.59 14.42 12.15
CA HIS A 155 7.32 15.12 12.35
C HIS A 155 7.15 15.39 13.85
N PRO A 156 7.81 16.41 14.43
CA PRO A 156 7.82 16.64 15.87
C PRO A 156 6.45 16.97 16.48
N ASP A 157 5.51 17.45 15.66
CA ASP A 157 4.11 17.68 16.05
C ASP A 157 3.25 16.40 15.99
N TYR A 158 3.82 15.28 15.53
CA TYR A 158 3.15 14.00 15.52
C TYR A 158 2.92 13.52 16.95
N LYS A 159 1.65 13.40 17.33
CA LYS A 159 1.25 12.72 18.56
C LYS A 159 0.88 11.31 18.18
N ALA A 160 1.72 10.34 18.54
CA ALA A 160 1.39 8.94 18.40
C ALA A 160 0.01 8.71 19.06
N HIS A 161 -0.98 8.30 18.27
CA HIS A 161 -2.19 7.76 18.86
C HIS A 161 -1.80 6.45 19.51
N THR A 162 -1.81 6.43 20.85
CA THR A 162 -1.74 5.18 21.60
C THR A 162 -3.01 4.41 21.28
N SER A 163 -2.97 3.61 20.22
CA SER A 163 -3.95 2.57 19.97
C SER A 163 -3.90 1.66 21.19
N SER A 164 -4.87 1.80 22.09
CA SER A 164 -5.12 0.81 23.12
C SER A 164 -5.45 -0.49 22.42
N HIS A 165 -4.44 -1.33 22.19
CA HIS A 165 -4.68 -2.75 22.04
C HIS A 165 -5.15 -3.26 23.40
N ALA A 166 -6.46 -3.14 23.64
CA ALA A 166 -7.16 -3.78 24.73
C ALA A 166 -8.57 -4.15 24.25
N GLU A 167 -8.72 -5.47 24.10
CA GLU A 167 -9.95 -6.28 23.95
C GLU A 167 -10.65 -6.34 22.58
#